data_AF-A0A833A3A8-F1
#
_entry.id   AF-A0A833A3A8-F1
#
_cell.length_a   1.000
_cell.length_b   1.000
_cell.length_c   1.000
_cell.angle_alpha   90.00
_cell.angle_beta   90.00
_cell.angle_gamma   90.00
#
_symmetry.space_group_name_H-M   'P 1'
#
loop_
_entity.id
_entity.type
_entity.pdbx_description
1 polymer ?
#
loop_
_entity_poly.entity_id
_entity_poly.type
_entity_poly.pdbx_seq_one_letter_code
_entity_poly.pdbx_strand_id
1 'polypeptide(L)'
;MAERERIEVISSSYRFTHTLNLFLYTMLIITGLMLFSIDLTAWLAYSVGSPLATGIPTTEPIAQGVQWARAWHRFLGHVWGALIIIYPLYLVITRRLTTFIPLKKGLRKQIREAVAVSKYYLLGKPLPEDIANNMDRHNILVAHTAILLVVSSILLSVSGLAMVYRDAIGLDLEGFRLMLLLHDVGFGMGVLYVLLHIFAVLDPMNRPLLLAMFGDGRVSLRWARNHMPKFVEKFLKKKEEEERIQEQLHM
;
A
#
# COMPACT_ATOMS: atom_id res chain seq x y z
N MET A 1 31.72 -6.30 -17.00
CA MET A 1 30.43 -6.25 -17.73
C MET A 1 29.21 -6.53 -16.85
N ALA A 2 29.28 -7.41 -15.84
CA ALA A 2 28.16 -7.73 -14.93
C ALA A 2 27.61 -6.55 -14.07
N GLU A 3 28.38 -5.48 -13.84
CA GLU A 3 27.94 -4.33 -13.01
C GLU A 3 26.87 -3.45 -13.69
N ARG A 4 26.68 -3.54 -15.00
CA ARG A 4 25.65 -2.78 -15.74
C ARG A 4 24.32 -3.53 -15.90
N GLU A 5 24.24 -4.78 -15.45
CA GLU A 5 23.02 -5.58 -15.58
C GLU A 5 21.94 -5.03 -14.63
N ARG A 6 20.74 -4.78 -15.17
CA ARG A 6 19.57 -4.34 -14.42
C ARG A 6 18.57 -5.48 -14.36
N ILE A 7 18.05 -5.76 -13.17
CA ILE A 7 17.07 -6.82 -12.95
C ILE A 7 15.70 -6.23 -12.64
N GLU A 8 14.64 -6.90 -13.11
CA GLU A 8 13.27 -6.53 -12.79
C GLU A 8 12.92 -6.95 -11.37
N VAL A 9 12.57 -5.96 -10.55
CA VAL A 9 12.15 -6.17 -9.16
C VAL A 9 10.65 -5.92 -9.02
N ILE A 10 10.09 -5.03 -9.84
CA ILE A 10 8.70 -4.61 -9.77
C ILE A 10 8.06 -4.76 -11.15
N SER A 11 7.05 -5.63 -11.24
CA SER A 11 6.37 -5.89 -12.51
C SER A 11 5.54 -4.70 -12.99
N SER A 12 5.28 -4.64 -14.29
CA SER A 12 4.41 -3.60 -14.87
C SER A 12 3.02 -3.57 -14.24
N SER A 13 2.40 -4.75 -14.04
CA SER A 13 1.09 -4.86 -13.38
C SER A 13 1.10 -4.36 -11.93
N TYR A 14 2.19 -4.61 -11.19
CA TYR A 14 2.34 -4.11 -9.83
C TYR A 14 2.41 -2.59 -9.81
N ARG A 15 3.22 -1.98 -10.69
CA ARG A 15 3.35 -0.51 -10.76
C ARG A 15 2.05 0.17 -11.14
N PHE A 16 1.36 -0.35 -12.15
CA PHE A 16 0.05 0.18 -12.56
C PHE A 16 -0.95 0.14 -11.39
N THR A 17 -1.06 -1.02 -10.73
CA THR A 17 -1.96 -1.18 -9.58
C THR A 17 -1.56 -0.29 -8.42
N HIS A 18 -0.27 -0.15 -8.14
CA HIS A 18 0.24 0.73 -7.10
C HIS A 18 -0.11 2.20 -7.39
N THR A 19 0.11 2.68 -8.62
CA THR A 19 -0.22 4.06 -9.01
C THR A 19 -1.73 4.33 -8.94
N LEU A 20 -2.54 3.39 -9.42
CA LEU A 20 -3.99 3.50 -9.32
C LEU A 20 -4.46 3.50 -7.85
N ASN A 21 -3.90 2.61 -7.03
CA ASN A 21 -4.17 2.56 -5.59
C ASN A 21 -3.76 3.86 -4.91
N LEU A 22 -2.58 4.40 -5.22
CA LEU A 22 -2.09 5.66 -4.68
C LEU A 22 -3.08 6.80 -4.97
N PHE A 23 -3.55 6.92 -6.22
CA PHE A 23 -4.52 7.94 -6.60
C PHE A 23 -5.85 7.76 -5.84
N LEU A 24 -6.45 6.56 -5.91
CA LEU A 24 -7.74 6.28 -5.29
C LEU A 24 -7.69 6.48 -3.77
N TYR A 25 -6.66 5.94 -3.12
CA TYR A 25 -6.51 6.01 -1.67
C TYR A 25 -6.24 7.45 -1.21
N THR A 26 -5.46 8.24 -1.96
CA THR A 26 -5.27 9.66 -1.67
C THR A 26 -6.58 10.43 -1.73
N MET A 27 -7.40 10.20 -2.77
CA MET A 27 -8.70 10.85 -2.90
C MET A 27 -9.68 10.42 -1.79
N LEU A 28 -9.63 9.14 -1.39
CA LEU A 28 -10.39 8.64 -0.25
C LEU A 28 -9.96 9.27 1.07
N ILE A 29 -8.66 9.46 1.31
CA ILE A 29 -8.16 10.18 2.49
C ILE A 29 -8.64 11.63 2.47
N ILE A 30 -8.49 12.34 1.36
CA ILE A 30 -8.89 13.75 1.24
C ILE A 30 -10.38 13.90 1.53
N THR A 31 -11.23 13.13 0.83
CA THR A 31 -12.68 13.17 1.03
C THR A 31 -13.09 12.66 2.41
N GLY A 32 -12.39 11.66 2.97
CA GLY A 32 -12.62 11.15 4.31
C GLY A 32 -12.30 12.18 5.39
N LEU A 33 -11.17 12.89 5.27
CA LEU A 33 -10.77 13.97 6.19
C LEU A 33 -11.81 15.11 6.21
N MET A 34 -12.35 15.47 5.05
CA MET A 34 -13.43 16.46 4.93
C MET A 34 -14.68 16.07 5.72
N LEU A 35 -14.98 14.76 5.80
CA LEU A 35 -16.15 14.22 6.49
C LEU A 35 -15.87 13.94 7.97
N PHE A 36 -14.62 13.60 8.31
CA PHE A 36 -14.18 13.26 9.66
C PHE A 36 -14.08 14.49 10.57
N SER A 37 -13.58 15.61 10.04
CA SER A 37 -13.37 16.81 10.83
C SER A 37 -13.57 18.07 9.99
N ILE A 38 -14.83 18.47 9.82
CA ILE A 38 -15.23 19.68 9.09
C ILE A 38 -14.52 20.91 9.65
N ASP A 39 -14.40 21.05 10.97
CA ASP A 39 -13.76 22.22 11.60
C ASP A 39 -12.30 22.44 11.15
N LEU A 40 -11.56 21.35 10.93
CA LEU A 40 -10.15 21.40 10.47
C LEU A 40 -10.02 21.53 8.95
N THR A 41 -11.05 21.11 8.21
CA THR A 41 -11.01 20.95 6.75
C THR A 41 -12.04 21.81 6.02
N ALA A 42 -12.67 22.76 6.71
CA ALA A 42 -13.68 23.65 6.15
C ALA A 42 -13.15 24.42 4.93
N TRP A 43 -11.87 24.83 4.96
CA TRP A 43 -11.20 25.48 3.84
C TRP A 43 -11.14 24.60 2.58
N LEU A 44 -10.97 23.28 2.75
CA LEU A 44 -10.96 22.32 1.66
C LEU A 44 -12.38 22.11 1.11
N ALA A 45 -13.37 21.97 2.00
CA ALA A 45 -14.78 21.93 1.61
C ALA A 45 -15.23 23.19 0.87
N TYR A 46 -14.82 24.36 1.36
CA TYR A 46 -15.08 25.63 0.69
C TYR A 46 -14.43 25.68 -0.69
N SER A 47 -13.17 25.26 -0.83
CA SER A 47 -12.44 25.29 -2.11
C SER A 47 -13.11 24.44 -3.19
N VAL A 48 -13.68 23.29 -2.80
CA VAL A 48 -14.43 22.41 -3.71
C VAL A 48 -15.84 22.93 -3.96
N GLY A 49 -16.52 23.41 -2.92
CA GLY A 49 -17.92 23.78 -3.00
C GLY A 49 -18.19 25.18 -3.55
N SER A 50 -17.25 26.13 -3.44
CA SER A 50 -17.41 27.49 -3.95
C SER A 50 -17.67 27.55 -5.45
N PRO A 51 -16.92 26.83 -6.33
CA PRO A 51 -17.25 26.75 -7.75
C PRO A 51 -18.59 26.08 -8.07
N LEU A 52 -19.11 25.23 -7.18
CA LEU A 52 -20.40 24.54 -7.35
C LEU A 52 -21.57 25.44 -6.91
N ALA A 53 -21.35 26.25 -5.87
CA ALA A 53 -22.34 27.16 -5.32
C ALA A 53 -22.67 28.34 -6.25
N THR A 54 -21.79 28.70 -7.20
CA THR A 54 -22.07 29.75 -8.18
C THR A 54 -23.23 29.43 -9.12
N GLY A 55 -23.61 28.15 -9.25
CA GLY A 55 -24.75 27.71 -10.06
C GLY A 55 -26.07 27.54 -9.30
N ILE A 56 -26.06 27.53 -7.95
CA ILE A 56 -27.23 27.28 -7.11
C ILE A 56 -27.23 28.31 -5.95
N PRO A 57 -27.95 29.44 -6.09
CA PRO A 57 -27.85 30.59 -5.19
C PRO A 57 -28.25 30.38 -3.72
N THR A 58 -28.77 29.20 -3.35
CA THR A 58 -29.40 28.96 -2.03
C THR A 58 -28.59 28.04 -1.11
N THR A 59 -27.41 27.57 -1.53
CA THR A 59 -26.62 26.61 -0.74
C THR A 59 -25.28 27.18 -0.32
N GLU A 60 -24.98 27.11 0.98
CA GLU A 60 -23.67 27.50 1.50
C GLU A 60 -22.53 26.69 0.84
N PRO A 61 -21.43 27.34 0.41
CA PRO A 61 -20.30 26.67 -0.27
C PRO A 61 -19.74 25.46 0.49
N ILE A 62 -19.60 25.56 1.81
CA ILE A 62 -19.07 24.47 2.65
C ILE A 62 -20.01 23.26 2.59
N ALA A 63 -21.32 23.47 2.70
CA ALA A 63 -22.30 22.39 2.63
C ALA A 63 -22.25 21.66 1.27
N GLN A 64 -22.11 22.41 0.17
CA GLN A 64 -21.93 21.82 -1.16
C GLN A 64 -20.64 20.99 -1.25
N GLY A 65 -19.52 21.50 -0.72
CA GLY A 65 -18.26 20.75 -0.67
C GLY A 65 -18.36 19.45 0.12
N VAL A 66 -19.07 19.46 1.25
CA VAL A 66 -19.30 18.26 2.08
C VAL A 66 -20.17 17.23 1.35
N GLN A 67 -21.24 17.66 0.67
CA GLN A 67 -22.08 16.74 -0.11
C GLN A 67 -21.32 16.14 -1.29
N TRP A 68 -20.52 16.96 -1.98
CA TRP A 68 -19.63 16.48 -3.03
C TRP A 68 -18.65 15.42 -2.49
N ALA A 69 -17.98 15.71 -1.36
CA ALA A 69 -17.05 14.77 -0.74
C ALA A 69 -17.75 13.47 -0.34
N ARG A 70 -18.96 13.53 0.22
CA ARG A 70 -19.75 12.35 0.57
C ARG A 70 -20.08 11.48 -0.65
N ALA A 71 -20.51 12.09 -1.75
CA ALA A 71 -20.84 11.37 -2.97
C ALA A 71 -19.58 10.69 -3.56
N TRP A 72 -18.49 11.45 -3.69
CA TRP A 72 -17.24 10.93 -4.24
C TRP A 72 -16.55 9.92 -3.35
N HIS A 73 -16.56 10.10 -2.03
CA HIS A 73 -15.98 9.14 -1.08
C HIS A 73 -16.65 7.77 -1.23
N ARG A 74 -17.98 7.73 -1.33
CA ARG A 74 -18.74 6.49 -1.56
C ARG A 74 -18.39 5.88 -2.91
N PHE A 75 -18.43 6.65 -3.99
CA PHE A 75 -18.12 6.16 -5.33
C PHE A 75 -16.70 5.59 -5.43
N LEU A 76 -15.70 6.37 -5.00
CA LEU A 76 -14.30 5.95 -4.97
C LEU A 76 -14.08 4.75 -4.05
N GLY A 77 -14.84 4.65 -2.96
CA GLY A 77 -14.78 3.51 -2.05
C GLY A 77 -15.14 2.19 -2.74
N HIS A 78 -16.13 2.20 -3.64
CA HIS A 78 -16.48 1.02 -4.43
C HIS A 78 -15.40 0.67 -5.46
N VAL A 79 -14.89 1.68 -6.18
CA VAL A 79 -13.84 1.49 -7.19
C VAL A 79 -12.56 0.96 -6.53
N TRP A 80 -12.17 1.54 -5.40
CA TRP A 80 -11.03 1.10 -4.60
C TRP A 80 -11.26 -0.30 -4.02
N GLY A 81 -12.45 -0.58 -3.49
CA GLY A 81 -12.86 -1.90 -3.02
C GLY A 81 -12.67 -2.99 -4.07
N ALA A 82 -13.10 -2.72 -5.31
CA ALA A 82 -12.88 -3.65 -6.42
C ALA A 82 -11.38 -3.89 -6.69
N LEU A 83 -10.56 -2.85 -6.66
CA LEU A 83 -9.10 -2.96 -6.87
C LEU A 83 -8.44 -3.84 -5.80
N ILE A 84 -8.74 -3.61 -4.51
CA ILE A 84 -8.14 -4.35 -3.39
C ILE A 84 -8.70 -5.76 -3.21
N ILE A 85 -9.77 -6.13 -3.92
CA ILE A 85 -10.23 -7.51 -4.00
C ILE A 85 -9.57 -8.22 -5.17
N ILE A 86 -9.68 -7.64 -6.37
CA ILE A 86 -9.25 -8.27 -7.63
C ILE A 86 -7.73 -8.49 -7.64
N TYR A 87 -6.94 -7.48 -7.26
CA TYR A 87 -5.49 -7.57 -7.38
C TYR A 87 -4.86 -8.54 -6.36
N PRO A 88 -5.20 -8.51 -5.06
CA PRO A 88 -4.75 -9.53 -4.13
C PRO A 88 -5.20 -10.94 -4.52
N LEU A 89 -6.43 -11.11 -5.02
CA LEU A 89 -6.90 -12.40 -5.54
C LEU A 89 -6.01 -12.89 -6.70
N TYR A 90 -5.70 -12.02 -7.66
CA TYR A 90 -4.75 -12.31 -8.73
C TYR A 90 -3.37 -12.74 -8.18
N LEU A 91 -2.83 -12.05 -7.17
CA LEU A 91 -1.54 -12.40 -6.56
C LEU A 91 -1.58 -13.74 -5.83
N VAL A 92 -2.70 -14.09 -5.20
CA VAL A 92 -2.90 -15.38 -4.53
C VAL A 92 -2.98 -16.51 -5.56
N ILE A 93 -3.84 -16.37 -6.58
CA ILE A 93 -4.03 -17.38 -7.64
C ILE A 93 -2.72 -17.63 -8.39
N THR A 94 -1.97 -16.57 -8.71
CA THR A 94 -0.69 -16.69 -9.42
C THR A 94 0.50 -17.04 -8.50
N ARG A 95 0.26 -17.24 -7.20
CA ARG A 95 1.29 -17.51 -6.17
C ARG A 95 2.42 -16.46 -6.15
N ARG A 96 2.09 -15.20 -6.48
CA ARG A 96 3.02 -14.07 -6.51
C ARG A 96 3.06 -13.26 -5.21
N LEU A 97 2.27 -13.66 -4.21
CA LEU A 97 2.23 -13.01 -2.89
C LEU A 97 3.47 -13.36 -2.04
N THR A 98 4.53 -12.56 -2.18
CA THR A 98 5.81 -12.78 -1.49
C THR A 98 6.02 -11.89 -0.26
N THR A 99 5.18 -10.87 -0.07
CA THR A 99 5.30 -9.88 1.02
C THR A 99 5.29 -10.49 2.41
N PHE A 100 4.59 -11.62 2.60
CA PHE A 100 4.44 -12.29 3.90
C PHE A 100 5.47 -13.39 4.16
N ILE A 101 6.42 -13.65 3.24
CA ILE A 101 7.49 -14.64 3.44
C ILE A 101 8.28 -14.39 4.74
N PRO A 102 8.67 -13.15 5.10
CA PRO A 102 9.41 -12.90 6.34
C PRO A 102 8.71 -13.36 7.61
N LEU A 103 7.37 -13.44 7.61
CA LEU A 103 6.57 -13.88 8.77
C LEU A 103 6.69 -15.37 9.07
N LYS A 104 7.28 -16.16 8.15
CA LYS A 104 7.57 -17.58 8.41
C LYS A 104 8.70 -17.80 9.43
N LYS A 105 9.47 -16.75 9.75
CA LYS A 105 10.53 -16.78 10.77
C LYS A 105 9.89 -16.89 12.16
N GLY A 106 10.55 -17.55 13.12
CA GLY A 106 10.06 -17.58 14.51
C GLY A 106 10.02 -16.18 15.15
N LEU A 107 9.08 -15.94 16.07
CA LEU A 107 8.80 -14.61 16.65
C LEU A 107 10.05 -13.90 17.21
N ARG A 108 10.91 -14.63 17.92
CA ARG A 108 12.19 -14.07 18.43
C ARG A 108 13.09 -13.54 17.32
N LYS A 109 13.18 -14.25 16.19
CA LYS A 109 13.95 -13.81 15.01
C LYS A 109 13.30 -12.61 14.34
N GLN A 110 11.97 -12.58 14.26
CA GLN A 110 11.24 -11.43 13.71
C GLN A 110 11.50 -10.16 14.53
N ILE A 111 11.43 -10.23 15.86
CA ILE A 111 11.70 -9.08 16.74
C ILE A 111 13.15 -8.62 16.60
N ARG A 112 14.12 -9.55 16.60
CA ARG A 112 15.54 -9.22 16.42
C ARG A 112 15.79 -8.51 15.09
N GLU A 113 15.21 -9.02 14.01
CA GLU A 113 15.31 -8.43 12.67
C GLU A 113 14.63 -7.07 12.61
N ALA A 114 13.44 -6.92 13.18
CA ALA A 114 12.72 -5.66 13.23
C ALA A 114 13.56 -4.58 13.92
N VAL A 115 14.12 -4.89 15.10
CA VAL A 115 14.98 -3.96 15.84
C VAL A 115 16.25 -3.62 15.06
N ALA A 116 16.89 -4.61 14.42
CA ALA A 116 18.09 -4.38 13.62
C ALA A 116 17.80 -3.47 12.42
N VAL A 117 16.73 -3.74 11.67
CA VAL A 117 16.31 -2.97 10.51
C VAL A 117 15.88 -1.56 10.92
N SER A 118 15.14 -1.40 12.02
CA SER A 118 14.80 -0.08 12.55
C SER A 118 16.02 0.73 12.95
N LYS A 119 17.02 0.12 13.63
CA LYS A 119 18.28 0.79 13.97
C LYS A 119 19.09 1.15 12.73
N TYR A 120 19.05 0.31 11.70
CA TYR A 120 19.70 0.60 10.42
C TYR A 120 19.08 1.84 9.77
N TYR A 121 17.75 1.90 9.64
CA TYR A 121 17.06 3.04 9.04
C TYR A 121 17.13 4.32 9.87
N LEU A 122 16.96 4.23 11.19
CA LEU A 122 16.89 5.42 12.06
C LEU A 122 18.26 5.96 12.47
N LEU A 123 19.26 5.08 12.61
CA LEU A 123 20.55 5.42 13.22
C LEU A 123 21.74 5.11 12.30
N GLY A 124 21.52 4.57 11.10
CA GLY A 124 22.59 4.18 10.18
C GLY A 124 23.48 3.03 10.68
N LYS A 125 23.05 2.30 11.72
CA LYS A 125 23.86 1.21 12.30
C LYS A 125 23.90 0.01 11.36
N PRO A 126 25.06 -0.59 11.06
CA PRO A 126 25.16 -1.70 10.12
C PRO A 126 24.29 -2.88 10.56
N LEU A 127 23.68 -3.55 9.58
CA LEU A 127 22.91 -4.77 9.83
C LEU A 127 23.85 -5.91 10.26
N PRO A 128 23.47 -6.74 11.24
CA PRO A 128 24.16 -7.99 11.53
C PRO A 128 24.26 -8.87 10.26
N GLU A 129 25.40 -9.50 10.03
CA GLU A 129 25.67 -10.27 8.81
C GLU A 129 24.65 -11.38 8.56
N ASP A 130 24.19 -12.05 9.64
CA ASP A 130 23.19 -13.11 9.54
C ASP A 130 21.83 -12.60 9.04
N ILE A 131 21.51 -11.32 9.28
CA ILE A 131 20.29 -10.67 8.78
C ILE A 131 20.52 -10.15 7.37
N ALA A 132 21.63 -9.43 7.14
CA ALA A 132 21.97 -8.84 5.85
C ALA A 132 21.98 -9.89 4.72
N ASN A 133 22.63 -11.03 4.97
CA ASN A 133 22.74 -12.14 3.99
C ASN A 133 21.42 -12.89 3.76
N ASN A 134 20.43 -12.70 4.63
CA ASN A 134 19.12 -13.34 4.55
C ASN A 134 17.99 -12.36 4.19
N MET A 135 18.31 -11.14 3.77
CA MET A 135 17.31 -10.19 3.30
C MET A 135 16.73 -10.64 1.96
N ASP A 136 15.40 -10.75 1.93
CA ASP A 136 14.61 -10.99 0.72
C ASP A 136 14.10 -9.64 0.16
N ARG A 137 13.30 -9.67 -0.89
CA ARG A 137 12.68 -8.48 -1.50
C ARG A 137 11.94 -7.61 -0.48
N HIS A 138 11.34 -8.23 0.53
CA HIS A 138 10.65 -7.54 1.62
C HIS A 138 11.28 -7.96 2.94
N ASN A 139 11.54 -6.99 3.82
CA ASN A 139 12.00 -7.24 5.18
C ASN A 139 10.81 -7.42 6.14
N ILE A 140 11.12 -7.74 7.40
CA ILE A 140 10.09 -8.00 8.42
C ILE A 140 9.20 -6.78 8.71
N LEU A 141 9.74 -5.56 8.68
CA LEU A 141 8.96 -4.34 8.91
C LEU A 141 7.94 -4.13 7.79
N VAL A 142 8.35 -4.32 6.53
CA VAL A 142 7.43 -4.25 5.38
C VAL A 142 6.30 -5.27 5.52
N ALA A 143 6.58 -6.49 5.98
CA ALA A 143 5.56 -7.51 6.18
C ALA A 143 4.54 -7.12 7.27
N HIS A 144 4.99 -6.54 8.39
CA HIS A 144 4.10 -6.05 9.45
C HIS A 144 3.29 -4.82 9.01
N THR A 145 3.91 -3.89 8.29
CA THR A 145 3.23 -2.74 7.69
C THR A 145 2.19 -3.21 6.65
N ALA A 146 2.45 -4.31 5.93
CA ALA A 146 1.45 -4.91 5.04
C ALA A 146 0.27 -5.54 5.82
N ILE A 147 0.49 -6.15 6.99
CA ILE A 147 -0.60 -6.59 7.87
C ILE A 147 -1.44 -5.40 8.31
N LEU A 148 -0.80 -4.30 8.73
CA LEU A 148 -1.49 -3.06 9.11
C LEU A 148 -2.40 -2.57 7.97
N LEU A 149 -1.90 -2.54 6.74
CA LEU A 149 -2.69 -2.20 5.55
C LEU A 149 -3.88 -3.15 5.35
N VAL A 150 -3.65 -4.46 5.47
CA VAL A 150 -4.72 -5.47 5.28
C VAL A 150 -5.83 -5.28 6.31
N VAL A 151 -5.48 -5.13 7.59
CA VAL A 151 -6.47 -4.92 8.66
C VAL A 151 -7.21 -3.61 8.47
N SER A 152 -6.49 -2.51 8.17
CA SER A 152 -7.11 -1.22 7.86
C SER A 152 -8.08 -1.32 6.68
N SER A 153 -7.69 -2.02 5.62
CA SER A 153 -8.52 -2.17 4.41
C SER A 153 -9.78 -2.98 4.70
N ILE A 154 -9.68 -4.05 5.49
CA ILE A 154 -10.85 -4.84 5.92
C ILE A 154 -11.81 -3.96 6.73
N LEU A 155 -11.29 -3.23 7.73
CA LEU A 155 -12.11 -2.34 8.56
C LEU A 155 -12.81 -1.29 7.70
N LEU A 156 -12.08 -0.56 6.85
CA LEU A 156 -12.63 0.47 5.97
C LEU A 156 -13.68 -0.08 4.99
N SER A 157 -13.40 -1.21 4.33
CA SER A 157 -14.31 -1.77 3.33
C SER A 157 -15.57 -2.36 3.95
N VAL A 158 -15.45 -3.17 5.01
CA VAL A 158 -16.61 -3.81 5.65
C VAL A 158 -17.51 -2.77 6.29
N SER A 159 -16.95 -1.86 7.09
CA SER A 159 -17.72 -0.80 7.73
C SER A 159 -18.29 0.20 6.72
N GLY A 160 -17.52 0.58 5.69
CA GLY A 160 -17.95 1.53 4.67
C GLY A 160 -19.13 1.01 3.86
N LEU A 161 -19.06 -0.26 3.43
CA LEU A 161 -20.18 -0.91 2.74
C LEU A 161 -21.40 -1.05 3.67
N ALA A 162 -21.19 -1.46 4.92
CA ALA A 162 -22.29 -1.59 5.89
C ALA A 162 -23.00 -0.25 6.14
N MET A 163 -22.26 0.86 6.24
CA MET A 163 -22.86 2.19 6.39
C MET A 163 -23.60 2.68 5.13
N VAL A 164 -23.07 2.37 3.94
CA VAL A 164 -23.71 2.74 2.66
C VAL A 164 -25.00 1.96 2.44
N TYR A 165 -25.00 0.66 2.74
CA TYR A 165 -26.14 -0.23 2.53
C TYR A 165 -26.95 -0.49 3.81
N ARG A 166 -26.84 0.40 4.80
CA ARG A 166 -27.42 0.22 6.14
C ARG A 166 -28.90 -0.17 6.11
N ASP A 167 -29.69 0.46 5.24
CA ASP A 167 -31.13 0.24 5.16
C ASP A 167 -31.44 -1.12 4.52
N ALA A 168 -30.62 -1.54 3.54
CA ALA A 168 -30.78 -2.82 2.85
C ALA A 168 -30.40 -4.02 3.73
N ILE A 169 -29.45 -3.84 4.66
CA ILE A 169 -29.02 -4.89 5.59
C ILE A 169 -29.72 -4.81 6.95
N GLY A 170 -30.66 -3.87 7.14
CA GLY A 170 -31.41 -3.69 8.39
C GLY A 170 -30.54 -3.24 9.56
N LEU A 171 -29.48 -2.45 9.31
CA LEU A 171 -28.58 -1.98 10.35
C LEU A 171 -29.26 -0.92 11.22
N ASP A 172 -29.42 -1.21 12.50
CA ASP A 172 -29.97 -0.29 13.48
C ASP A 172 -28.97 0.84 13.84
N LEU A 173 -29.39 1.75 14.72
CA LEU A 173 -28.57 2.90 15.09
C LEU A 173 -27.28 2.50 15.83
N GLU A 174 -27.34 1.46 16.67
CA GLU A 174 -26.17 0.97 17.41
C GLU A 174 -25.17 0.31 16.46
N GLY A 175 -25.65 -0.54 15.55
CA GLY A 175 -24.87 -1.13 14.48
C GLY A 175 -24.22 -0.07 13.59
N PHE A 176 -24.96 0.98 13.21
CA PHE A 176 -24.41 2.09 12.43
C PHE A 176 -23.26 2.80 13.17
N ARG A 177 -23.43 3.09 14.47
CA ARG A 177 -22.39 3.72 15.30
C ARG A 177 -21.16 2.84 15.44
N LEU A 178 -21.33 1.53 15.61
CA LEU A 178 -20.21 0.60 15.63
C LEU A 178 -19.47 0.58 14.29
N MET A 179 -20.21 0.51 13.17
CA MET A 179 -19.58 0.56 11.84
C MET A 179 -18.82 1.87 11.64
N LEU A 180 -19.38 3.01 12.04
CA LEU A 180 -18.68 4.29 11.97
C LEU A 180 -17.37 4.27 12.79
N LEU A 181 -17.41 3.79 14.03
CA LEU A 181 -16.21 3.65 14.86
C LEU A 181 -15.15 2.75 14.20
N LEU A 182 -15.55 1.59 13.67
CA LEU A 182 -14.64 0.68 12.97
C LEU A 182 -14.06 1.33 11.71
N HIS A 183 -14.84 2.15 11.01
CA HIS A 183 -14.38 2.91 9.86
C HIS A 183 -13.32 3.93 10.25
N ASP A 184 -13.55 4.69 11.31
CA ASP A 184 -12.63 5.71 11.82
C ASP A 184 -11.33 5.09 12.36
N VAL A 185 -11.41 3.96 13.06
CA VAL A 185 -10.25 3.18 13.48
C VAL A 185 -9.47 2.67 12.26
N GLY A 186 -10.18 2.11 11.27
CA GLY A 186 -9.61 1.68 10.00
C GLY A 186 -8.90 2.81 9.26
N PHE A 187 -9.49 4.01 9.25
CA PHE A 187 -8.91 5.23 8.69
C PHE A 187 -7.63 5.63 9.41
N GLY A 188 -7.63 5.68 10.75
CA GLY A 188 -6.45 5.98 11.55
C GLY A 188 -5.29 4.99 11.30
N MET A 189 -5.60 3.70 11.25
CA MET A 189 -4.62 2.65 10.91
C MET A 189 -4.07 2.81 9.49
N GLY A 190 -4.93 3.23 8.55
CA GLY A 190 -4.57 3.49 7.16
C GLY A 190 -3.63 4.68 6.99
N VAL A 191 -3.91 5.78 7.70
CA VAL A 191 -3.02 6.94 7.77
C VAL A 191 -1.67 6.54 8.38
N LEU A 192 -1.66 5.78 9.48
CA LEU A 192 -0.43 5.28 10.08
C LEU A 192 0.38 4.41 9.09
N TYR A 193 -0.29 3.52 8.35
CA TYR A 193 0.35 2.75 7.28
C TYR A 193 1.02 3.66 6.24
N VAL A 194 0.30 4.68 5.75
CA VAL A 194 0.85 5.61 4.75
C VAL A 194 2.08 6.33 5.28
N LEU A 195 2.04 6.81 6.52
CA LEU A 195 3.18 7.48 7.15
C LEU A 195 4.40 6.55 7.26
N LEU A 196 4.21 5.32 7.75
CA LEU A 196 5.28 4.33 7.84
C LEU A 196 5.81 3.92 6.46
N HIS A 197 4.93 3.81 5.47
CA HIS A 197 5.30 3.48 4.09
C HIS A 197 6.12 4.61 3.46
N ILE A 198 5.68 5.87 3.56
CA ILE A 198 6.40 7.05 3.07
C ILE A 198 7.76 7.15 3.75
N PHE A 199 7.81 7.02 5.08
CA PHE A 199 9.07 7.01 5.83
C PHE A 199 10.05 5.96 5.27
N ALA A 200 9.58 4.73 5.03
CA ALA A 200 10.42 3.67 4.51
C ALA A 200 10.89 3.93 3.08
N VAL A 201 10.02 4.39 2.16
CA VAL A 201 10.39 4.55 0.74
C VAL A 201 11.20 5.81 0.45
N LEU A 202 11.12 6.84 1.30
CA LEU A 202 11.92 8.05 1.20
C LEU A 202 13.34 7.90 1.76
N ASP A 203 13.64 6.79 2.43
CA ASP A 203 14.99 6.50 2.87
C ASP A 203 15.96 6.48 1.67
N PRO A 204 17.12 7.16 1.75
CA PRO A 204 18.07 7.23 0.63
C PRO A 204 18.52 5.88 0.08
N MET A 205 18.60 4.85 0.93
CA MET A 205 18.99 3.50 0.52
C MET A 205 17.93 2.86 -0.39
N ASN A 206 16.66 3.25 -0.23
CA ASN A 206 15.53 2.75 -0.99
C ASN A 206 15.23 3.58 -2.26
N ARG A 207 15.98 4.66 -2.52
CA ARG A 207 15.80 5.50 -3.71
C ARG A 207 15.78 4.68 -5.03
N PRO A 208 16.63 3.65 -5.24
CA PRO A 208 16.54 2.83 -6.45
C PRO A 208 15.21 2.07 -6.59
N LEU A 209 14.61 1.62 -5.49
CA LEU A 209 13.27 1.00 -5.51
C LEU A 209 12.17 2.02 -5.80
N LEU A 210 12.28 3.23 -5.23
CA LEU A 210 11.33 4.30 -5.50
C LEU A 210 11.35 4.69 -7.00
N LEU A 211 12.54 4.85 -7.57
CA LEU A 211 12.70 5.10 -9.01
C LEU A 211 12.21 3.92 -9.85
N ALA A 212 12.42 2.67 -9.42
CA ALA A 212 11.89 1.50 -10.11
C ALA A 212 10.35 1.48 -10.08
N MET A 213 9.72 1.87 -8.96
CA MET A 213 8.27 1.88 -8.80
C MET A 213 7.59 2.81 -9.81
N PHE A 214 8.14 4.01 -9.98
CA PHE A 214 7.58 5.02 -10.88
C PHE A 214 8.25 5.08 -12.26
N GLY A 215 9.28 4.26 -12.49
CA GLY A 215 10.10 4.25 -13.71
C GLY A 215 9.87 3.00 -14.57
N ASP A 216 10.86 2.11 -14.63
CA ASP A 216 10.89 0.91 -15.49
C ASP A 216 10.84 -0.42 -14.73
N GLY A 217 10.67 -0.39 -13.40
CA GLY A 217 10.55 -1.59 -12.57
C GLY A 217 11.89 -2.28 -12.28
N ARG A 218 13.01 -1.69 -12.71
CA ARG A 218 14.33 -2.34 -12.66
C ARG A 218 15.32 -1.61 -11.75
N VAL A 219 16.19 -2.36 -11.10
CA VAL A 219 17.31 -1.83 -10.31
C VAL A 219 18.64 -2.45 -10.77
N SER A 220 19.76 -1.80 -10.45
CA SER A 220 21.08 -2.40 -10.74
C SER A 220 21.27 -3.69 -9.95
N LEU A 221 21.85 -4.72 -10.58
CA LEU A 221 22.14 -6.00 -9.94
C LEU A 221 23.06 -5.83 -8.73
N ARG A 222 24.03 -4.91 -8.79
CA ARG A 222 24.94 -4.59 -7.67
C ARG A 222 24.17 -4.10 -6.45
N TRP A 223 23.27 -3.15 -6.62
CA TRP A 223 22.41 -2.68 -5.53
C TRP A 223 21.55 -3.82 -4.98
N ALA A 224 20.94 -4.61 -5.85
CA ALA A 224 20.09 -5.73 -5.44
C ALA A 224 20.84 -6.81 -4.64
N ARG A 225 22.07 -7.14 -5.00
CA ARG A 225 22.91 -8.10 -4.26
C ARG A 225 23.17 -7.63 -2.83
N ASN A 226 23.36 -6.32 -2.64
CA ASN A 226 23.66 -5.75 -1.34
C ASN A 226 22.42 -5.59 -0.45
N HIS A 227 21.23 -5.40 -1.03
CA HIS A 227 20.00 -5.05 -0.29
C HIS A 227 18.98 -6.19 -0.22
N MET A 228 19.03 -7.15 -1.15
CA MET A 228 18.11 -8.28 -1.23
C MET A 228 18.79 -9.53 -1.79
N PRO A 229 19.88 -10.01 -1.15
CA PRO A 229 20.67 -11.15 -1.64
C PRO A 229 19.84 -12.40 -1.89
N LYS A 230 18.86 -12.71 -1.03
CA LYS A 230 18.00 -13.89 -1.21
C LYS A 230 17.04 -13.77 -2.39
N PHE A 231 16.61 -12.55 -2.72
CA PHE A 231 15.82 -12.31 -3.92
C PHE A 231 16.67 -12.56 -5.18
N VAL A 232 17.90 -12.03 -5.20
CA VAL A 232 18.82 -12.20 -6.34
C VAL A 232 19.16 -13.68 -6.55
N GLU A 233 19.44 -14.43 -5.48
CA GLU A 233 19.72 -15.86 -5.55
C GLU A 233 18.58 -16.63 -6.24
N LYS A 234 17.32 -16.34 -5.85
CA LYS A 234 16.13 -16.97 -6.45
C LYS A 234 15.91 -16.54 -7.89
N PHE A 235 16.13 -15.26 -8.19
CA PHE A 235 15.98 -14.71 -9.53
C PHE A 235 16.93 -15.37 -10.52
N LEU A 236 18.21 -15.48 -10.17
CA LEU A 236 19.23 -16.10 -11.03
C LEU A 236 18.95 -17.59 -11.26
N LYS A 237 18.61 -18.34 -10.19
CA LYS A 237 18.22 -19.75 -10.32
C LYS A 237 17.05 -19.97 -11.28
N LYS A 238 16.03 -19.11 -11.21
CA LYS A 238 14.86 -19.18 -12.11
C LYS A 238 15.24 -18.89 -13.56
N LYS A 239 16.11 -17.89 -13.78
CA LYS A 239 16.58 -17.52 -15.12
C LYS A 239 17.39 -18.66 -15.76
N GLU A 240 18.31 -19.28 -15.00
CA GLU A 240 19.09 -20.44 -15.45
C GLU A 240 18.19 -21.64 -15.81
N GLU A 241 17.13 -21.88 -15.04
CA GLU A 241 16.16 -22.95 -15.33
C GLU A 241 15.35 -22.65 -16.61
N GLU A 242 14.92 -21.40 -16.82
CA GLU A 242 14.22 -20.99 -18.04
C GLU A 242 15.09 -21.10 -19.30
N GLU A 243 16.36 -20.69 -19.22
CA GLU A 243 17.33 -20.80 -20.31
C GLU A 243 17.57 -22.28 -20.68
N ARG A 244 17.75 -23.16 -19.68
CA ARG A 244 17.89 -24.60 -19.91
C ARG A 244 16.67 -25.24 -20.57
N ILE A 245 15.46 -24.84 -20.19
CA ILE A 245 14.22 -25.33 -20.81
C ILE A 245 14.12 -24.85 -22.27
N GLN A 246 14.48 -23.59 -22.55
CA GLN A 246 14.47 -23.07 -23.92
C GLN A 246 15.47 -23.79 -24.82
N GLU A 247 16.69 -24.06 -24.34
CA GLU A 247 17.69 -24.84 -25.08
C GLU A 247 17.17 -26.26 -25.39
N GLN A 248 16.44 -26.89 -24.47
CA GLN A 248 15.83 -28.20 -24.69
C GLN A 248 14.66 -28.21 -25.68
N LEU A 249 13.96 -27.09 -25.84
CA LEU A 249 12.83 -26.95 -26.78
C LEU A 249 13.29 -26.55 -28.19
N HIS A 250 14.51 -26.06 -28.33
CA HIS A 250 15.13 -25.66 -29.60
C HIS A 250 16.11 -26.70 -30.17
N MET A 251 16.28 -27.83 -29.50
CA MET A 251 16.92 -29.06 -30.02
C MET A 251 15.86 -30.06 -30.48
#